data_AF-A0A9P6GTL3-F1
#
_entry.id   AF-A0A9P6GTL3-F1
#
_cell.length_a   1.000
_cell.length_b   1.000
_cell.length_c   1.000
_cell.angle_alpha   90.00
_cell.angle_beta   90.00
_cell.angle_gamma   90.00
#
_symmetry.space_group_name_H-M   'P 1'
#
loop_
_entity.id
_entity.type
_entity.pdbx_description
1 polymer ?
#
loop_
_entity_poly.entity_id
_entity_poly.type
_entity_poly.pdbx_seq_one_letter_code
_entity_poly.pdbx_strand_id
1 'polypeptide(L)'
;MAQFARMLAEDEAEYSTMRSNVRTADLSDSDANNDCSVSNPGGSTTTITAEDNDSNGVQFEWAKFDPIQSDTTHMKIFDEAQGLRAMDHELNIKIDQLAEKLEAKSLAHSEALVRIQSQDEQLKMDHLANEAALHRIEAYKGEVNMLQLKLNTLQNENQQLKMSPATVAGLMYCNTKSRNESNVSDKAQIEGSPQDHLRIVEVLRRKDDVNATLLGKMLQSANKISLLQFQLGLLNTAQTQLDDRNEELKTLKGTVAALAKQRNDHFVKLCAVRAELHQAQNTNENHCKEIATLKVQAAALQSDREETRQLKRSIALAITQLDLVYHDHAPVDIRDIVDELFRDWHADEKFVDEYHAERQFILNHHQAHERDDRGRGEPASYLQGLFNTIDSRRDVPFRYN
;
A
#
# COMPACT_ATOMS: atom_id res chain seq x y z
N MET A 1 -9.22 -25.20 -21.58
CA MET A 1 -8.22 -24.54 -22.45
C MET A 1 -8.83 -23.34 -23.17
N ALA A 2 -9.77 -23.50 -24.11
CA ALA A 2 -10.33 -22.35 -24.86
C ALA A 2 -11.06 -21.30 -24.00
N GLN A 3 -11.80 -21.71 -22.96
CA GLN A 3 -12.43 -20.77 -22.02
C GLN A 3 -11.42 -20.03 -21.14
N PHE A 4 -10.28 -20.66 -20.82
CA PHE A 4 -9.23 -20.04 -20.02
C PHE A 4 -8.42 -19.02 -20.83
N ALA A 5 -8.16 -19.33 -22.11
CA ALA A 5 -7.56 -18.38 -23.04
C ALA A 5 -8.46 -17.16 -23.31
N ARG A 6 -9.78 -17.35 -23.30
CA ARG A 6 -10.75 -16.26 -23.45
C ARG A 6 -10.78 -15.33 -22.24
N MET A 7 -10.75 -15.90 -21.03
CA MET A 7 -10.71 -15.14 -19.77
C MET A 7 -9.43 -14.31 -19.66
N LEU A 8 -8.26 -14.87 -20.03
CA LEU A 8 -7.00 -14.11 -20.04
C LEU A 8 -6.99 -12.97 -21.07
N ALA A 9 -7.62 -13.16 -22.23
CA ALA A 9 -7.74 -12.11 -23.24
C ALA A 9 -8.70 -10.98 -22.81
N GLU A 10 -9.75 -11.31 -22.04
CA GLU A 10 -10.68 -10.34 -21.47
C GLU A 10 -10.01 -9.52 -20.35
N ASP A 11 -9.22 -10.16 -19.47
CA ASP A 11 -8.43 -9.47 -18.43
C ASP A 11 -7.36 -8.53 -19.02
N GLU A 12 -6.70 -8.92 -20.11
CA GLU A 12 -5.67 -8.10 -20.78
C GLU A 12 -6.29 -6.87 -21.47
N ALA A 13 -7.50 -6.99 -22.01
CA ALA A 13 -8.25 -5.87 -22.59
C ALA A 13 -8.72 -4.86 -21.52
N GLU A 14 -9.16 -5.36 -20.37
CA GLU A 14 -9.58 -4.53 -19.24
C GLU A 14 -8.38 -3.77 -18.63
N TYR A 15 -7.23 -4.44 -18.51
CA TYR A 15 -5.98 -3.84 -18.04
C TYR A 15 -5.45 -2.75 -18.99
N SER A 16 -5.56 -2.96 -20.31
CA SER A 16 -5.16 -1.97 -21.33
C SER A 16 -6.03 -0.70 -21.25
N THR A 17 -7.33 -0.87 -21.00
CA THR A 17 -8.30 0.24 -20.88
C THR A 17 -8.07 1.06 -19.61
N MET A 18 -7.75 0.42 -18.48
CA MET A 18 -7.36 1.14 -17.26
C MET A 18 -6.06 1.94 -17.45
N ARG A 19 -5.09 1.39 -18.20
CA ARG A 19 -3.81 2.07 -18.45
C ARG A 19 -3.95 3.29 -19.37
N SER A 20 -4.91 3.31 -20.30
CA SER A 20 -5.17 4.51 -21.12
C SER A 20 -5.83 5.62 -20.30
N ASN A 21 -6.73 5.28 -19.37
CA ASN A 21 -7.47 6.25 -18.58
C ASN A 21 -6.60 6.96 -17.52
N VAL A 22 -5.57 6.28 -17.00
CA VAL A 22 -4.60 6.88 -16.08
C VAL A 22 -3.66 7.87 -16.80
N ARG A 23 -3.40 7.67 -18.11
CA ARG A 23 -2.52 8.55 -18.88
C ARG A 23 -3.18 9.86 -19.34
N THR A 24 -4.51 9.91 -19.39
CA THR A 24 -5.26 11.10 -19.82
C THR A 24 -5.65 12.03 -18.68
N ALA A 25 -5.48 11.61 -17.42
CA ALA A 25 -5.82 12.42 -16.25
C ALA A 25 -4.67 13.32 -15.74
N ASP A 26 -3.46 13.18 -16.29
CA ASP A 26 -2.22 13.73 -15.72
C ASP A 26 -1.60 14.89 -16.53
N LEU A 27 -2.33 15.47 -17.50
CA LEU A 27 -1.79 16.52 -18.39
C LEU A 27 -2.71 17.74 -18.64
N SER A 28 -3.68 18.01 -17.78
CA SER A 28 -4.44 19.26 -17.84
C SER A 28 -4.55 19.87 -16.44
N ASP A 29 -3.58 20.72 -16.08
CA ASP A 29 -3.72 21.92 -15.24
C ASP A 29 -2.41 22.22 -14.51
N SER A 30 -1.41 22.69 -15.25
CA SER A 30 -0.25 23.35 -14.66
C SER A 30 0.34 24.37 -15.63
N ASP A 31 -0.36 25.48 -15.85
CA ASP A 31 0.24 26.72 -16.37
C ASP A 31 -0.64 27.91 -15.96
N ALA A 32 -0.46 28.39 -14.74
CA ALA A 32 -0.86 29.73 -14.33
C ALA A 32 0.13 30.24 -13.27
N ASN A 33 1.20 30.86 -13.76
CA ASN A 33 2.10 31.70 -12.98
C ASN A 33 1.31 32.82 -12.29
N ASN A 34 1.45 32.95 -10.97
CA ASN A 34 1.19 34.21 -10.30
C ASN A 34 2.34 34.48 -9.32
N ASP A 35 3.16 35.44 -9.72
CA ASP A 35 4.37 35.91 -9.08
C ASP A 35 3.95 37.03 -8.11
N CYS A 36 4.13 36.83 -6.80
CA CYS A 36 3.95 37.88 -5.79
C CYS A 36 5.01 37.71 -4.70
N SER A 37 6.13 38.39 -4.92
CA SER A 37 7.17 38.63 -3.93
C SER A 37 6.75 39.77 -3.00
N VAL A 38 6.64 39.49 -1.70
CA VAL A 38 6.53 40.53 -0.66
C VAL A 38 7.74 40.41 0.25
N SER A 39 8.63 41.39 0.10
CA SER A 39 9.81 41.64 0.92
C SER A 39 9.43 42.16 2.31
N ASN A 40 10.09 41.62 3.32
CA ASN A 40 9.92 41.89 4.74
C ASN A 40 11.02 42.85 5.21
N PRO A 41 10.75 44.05 5.78
CA PRO A 41 11.78 44.83 6.46
C PRO A 41 11.65 44.70 7.99
N GLY A 42 12.81 44.62 8.64
CA GLY A 42 12.98 44.25 10.04
C GLY A 42 12.53 45.30 11.05
N GLY A 43 12.21 44.82 12.25
CA GLY A 43 12.06 45.63 13.46
C GLY A 43 13.23 45.41 14.41
N SER A 44 13.81 46.50 14.90
CA SER A 44 14.68 46.50 16.08
C SER A 44 14.32 47.65 17.01
N THR A 45 14.22 47.28 18.27
CA THR A 45 13.74 47.97 19.47
C THR A 45 14.63 49.14 19.92
N THR A 46 14.03 50.20 20.47
CA THR A 46 14.73 51.16 21.35
C THR A 46 13.80 51.61 22.48
N THR A 47 14.32 51.67 23.71
CA THR A 47 13.61 52.00 24.96
C THR A 47 14.09 53.36 25.48
N ILE A 48 13.20 54.32 25.79
CA ILE A 48 13.54 55.55 26.54
C ILE A 48 12.40 55.95 27.50
N THR A 49 12.79 56.27 28.74
CA THR A 49 11.99 56.67 29.91
C THR A 49 11.56 58.14 29.91
N ALA A 50 10.52 58.47 30.69
CA ALA A 50 9.88 59.78 30.78
C ALA A 50 10.37 60.62 31.98
N GLU A 51 10.25 61.94 31.88
CA GLU A 51 10.10 62.86 33.00
C GLU A 51 9.39 64.17 32.55
N ASP A 52 8.46 64.60 33.43
CA ASP A 52 8.02 65.96 33.77
C ASP A 52 6.84 66.71 33.11
N ASN A 53 5.84 66.92 33.99
CA ASN A 53 5.21 68.19 34.42
C ASN A 53 3.87 68.69 33.83
N ASP A 54 2.80 68.35 34.54
CA ASP A 54 1.94 69.21 35.38
C ASP A 54 1.57 70.66 34.99
N SER A 55 0.24 70.85 35.08
CA SER A 55 -0.52 71.97 35.69
C SER A 55 -1.12 73.05 34.78
N ASN A 56 -2.45 73.04 34.65
CA ASN A 56 -3.32 74.01 35.34
C ASN A 56 -4.81 73.77 35.06
N GLY A 57 -5.60 73.75 36.14
CA GLY A 57 -7.05 73.58 36.11
C GLY A 57 -7.82 74.90 36.15
N VAL A 58 -8.97 74.92 35.48
CA VAL A 58 -10.05 75.88 35.73
C VAL A 58 -11.38 75.11 35.66
N GLN A 59 -12.14 75.20 36.76
CA GLN A 59 -13.47 74.61 36.91
C GLN A 59 -14.55 75.59 36.44
N PHE A 60 -15.58 75.09 35.75
CA PHE A 60 -16.91 75.71 35.73
C PHE A 60 -18.03 74.67 35.78
N GLU A 61 -19.05 75.00 36.55
CA GLU A 61 -20.19 74.17 36.96
C GLU A 61 -21.18 73.85 35.84
N TRP A 62 -21.68 72.61 35.89
CA TRP A 62 -22.62 71.99 34.97
C TRP A 62 -24.08 72.19 35.38
N ALA A 63 -24.92 72.59 34.42
CA ALA A 63 -26.36 72.42 34.53
C ALA A 63 -26.73 70.97 34.14
N LYS A 64 -27.42 70.28 35.06
CA LYS A 64 -27.78 68.86 35.00
C LYS A 64 -28.86 68.58 33.95
N PHE A 65 -28.70 67.49 33.20
CA PHE A 65 -29.82 66.78 32.56
C PHE A 65 -29.67 65.26 32.70
N ASP A 66 -30.81 64.57 32.84
CA ASP A 66 -30.95 63.23 33.46
C ASP A 66 -30.73 62.03 32.51
N PRO A 67 -30.22 60.88 33.02
CA PRO A 67 -29.55 59.81 32.24
C PRO A 67 -30.42 58.56 31.94
N ILE A 68 -31.76 58.65 31.98
CA ILE A 68 -32.59 57.46 32.27
C ILE A 68 -32.85 56.51 31.08
N GLN A 69 -32.21 56.65 29.91
CA GLN A 69 -32.55 55.79 28.73
C GLN A 69 -31.42 54.94 28.10
N SER A 70 -30.17 54.97 28.54
CA SER A 70 -29.06 54.24 27.87
C SER A 70 -28.75 52.82 28.41
N ASP A 71 -29.36 52.40 29.51
CA ASP A 71 -28.89 51.27 30.35
C ASP A 71 -29.08 49.84 29.76
N THR A 72 -29.91 49.65 28.74
CA THR A 72 -30.26 48.28 28.26
C THR A 72 -29.50 47.82 27.02
N THR A 73 -28.88 48.72 26.28
CA THR A 73 -28.21 48.39 25.01
C THR A 73 -26.76 47.97 25.25
N HIS A 74 -26.04 48.64 26.14
CA HIS A 74 -24.63 48.38 26.46
C HIS A 74 -24.41 47.04 27.16
N MET A 75 -25.31 46.66 28.07
CA MET A 75 -25.34 45.34 28.70
C MET A 75 -25.42 44.19 27.68
N LYS A 76 -26.16 44.36 26.57
CA LYS A 76 -26.27 43.33 25.54
C LYS A 76 -24.98 43.15 24.74
N ILE A 77 -24.29 44.24 24.43
CA ILE A 77 -23.03 44.22 23.67
C ILE A 77 -21.92 43.52 24.49
N PHE A 78 -21.88 43.77 25.80
CA PHE A 78 -20.92 43.14 26.70
C PHE A 78 -21.11 41.61 26.79
N ASP A 79 -22.36 41.16 26.95
CA ASP A 79 -22.69 39.73 27.00
C ASP A 79 -22.35 39.05 25.66
N GLU A 80 -22.57 39.71 24.52
CA GLU A 80 -22.19 39.20 23.20
C GLU A 80 -20.66 39.09 23.03
N ALA A 81 -19.89 40.08 23.47
CA ALA A 81 -18.42 40.07 23.37
C ALA A 81 -17.76 38.97 24.23
N GLN A 82 -18.30 38.69 25.42
CA GLN A 82 -17.87 37.55 26.23
C GLN A 82 -18.20 36.22 25.57
N GLY A 83 -19.39 36.12 24.97
CA GLY A 83 -19.81 34.95 24.19
C GLY A 83 -18.85 34.66 23.04
N LEU A 84 -18.41 35.68 22.30
CA LEU A 84 -17.47 35.54 21.18
C LEU A 84 -16.07 35.08 21.63
N ARG A 85 -15.55 35.58 22.76
CA ARG A 85 -14.24 35.14 23.29
C ARG A 85 -14.23 33.68 23.72
N ALA A 86 -15.27 33.26 24.43
CA ALA A 86 -15.43 31.86 24.82
C ALA A 86 -15.49 30.95 23.59
N MET A 87 -16.20 31.40 22.55
CA MET A 87 -16.32 30.67 21.29
C MET A 87 -14.98 30.55 20.55
N ASP A 88 -14.19 31.63 20.43
CA ASP A 88 -12.89 31.60 19.75
C ASP A 88 -11.88 30.68 20.46
N HIS A 89 -11.86 30.70 21.80
CA HIS A 89 -11.02 29.79 22.58
C HIS A 89 -11.42 28.31 22.40
N GLU A 90 -12.73 28.02 22.47
CA GLU A 90 -13.25 26.67 22.22
C GLU A 90 -12.93 26.18 20.79
N LEU A 91 -12.99 27.09 19.82
CA LEU A 91 -12.66 26.80 18.42
C LEU A 91 -11.19 26.42 18.24
N ASN A 92 -10.26 27.16 18.86
CA ASN A 92 -8.83 26.87 18.78
C ASN A 92 -8.50 25.51 19.41
N ILE A 93 -9.10 25.16 20.55
CA ILE A 93 -8.93 23.84 21.17
C ILE A 93 -9.43 22.72 20.23
N LYS A 94 -10.58 22.91 19.56
CA LYS A 94 -11.11 21.93 18.61
C LYS A 94 -10.19 21.76 17.39
N ILE A 95 -9.58 22.83 16.91
CA ILE A 95 -8.62 22.78 15.79
C ILE A 95 -7.40 21.92 16.16
N ASP A 96 -6.80 22.16 17.32
CA ASP A 96 -5.62 21.39 17.77
C ASP A 96 -5.94 19.90 17.95
N GLN A 97 -7.10 19.59 18.53
CA GLN A 97 -7.58 18.21 18.68
C GLN A 97 -7.83 17.51 17.33
N LEU A 98 -8.30 18.25 16.32
CA LEU A 98 -8.51 17.71 14.98
C LEU A 98 -7.16 17.50 14.26
N ALA A 99 -6.20 18.40 14.44
CA ALA A 99 -4.86 18.26 13.88
C ALA A 99 -4.14 17.01 14.42
N GLU A 100 -4.16 16.80 15.74
CA GLU A 100 -3.55 15.62 16.38
C GLU A 100 -4.21 14.31 15.92
N LYS A 101 -5.55 14.29 15.82
CA LYS A 101 -6.28 13.12 15.29
C LYS A 101 -5.94 12.84 13.83
N LEU A 102 -5.74 13.88 13.01
CA LEU A 102 -5.37 13.74 11.61
C LEU A 102 -3.96 13.15 11.46
N GLU A 103 -3.00 13.64 12.26
CA GLU A 103 -1.62 13.13 12.26
C GLU A 103 -1.57 11.66 12.71
N ALA A 104 -2.26 11.30 13.78
CA ALA A 104 -2.35 9.91 14.26
C ALA A 104 -2.97 8.97 13.22
N LYS A 105 -4.04 9.40 12.54
CA LYS A 105 -4.66 8.62 11.44
C LYS A 105 -3.73 8.47 10.24
N SER A 106 -3.00 9.54 9.87
CA SER A 106 -2.03 9.52 8.77
C SER A 106 -0.89 8.53 9.05
N LEU A 107 -0.33 8.56 10.26
CA LEU A 107 0.70 7.62 10.68
C LEU A 107 0.21 6.17 10.64
N ALA A 108 -0.96 5.88 11.22
CA ALA A 108 -1.55 4.54 11.21
C ALA A 108 -1.82 4.03 9.77
N HIS A 109 -2.21 4.91 8.86
CA HIS A 109 -2.38 4.57 7.44
C HIS A 109 -1.05 4.21 6.76
N SER A 110 0.00 4.99 7.01
CA SER A 110 1.34 4.71 6.47
C SER A 110 1.90 3.36 6.94
N GLU A 111 1.72 3.03 8.22
CA GLU A 111 2.13 1.74 8.78
C GLU A 111 1.35 0.57 8.17
N ALA A 112 0.05 0.75 7.93
CA ALA A 112 -0.77 -0.27 7.29
C ALA A 112 -0.31 -0.55 5.84
N LEU A 113 0.01 0.50 5.07
CA LEU A 113 0.51 0.35 3.70
C LEU A 113 1.83 -0.43 3.64
N VAL A 114 2.77 -0.15 4.56
CA VAL A 114 4.05 -0.87 4.65
C VAL A 114 3.82 -2.36 4.96
N ARG A 115 2.88 -2.69 5.86
CA ARG A 115 2.54 -4.09 6.16
C ARG A 115 1.95 -4.82 4.94
N ILE A 116 1.05 -4.18 4.20
CA ILE A 116 0.44 -4.75 2.99
C ILE A 116 1.50 -5.00 1.92
N GLN A 117 2.42 -4.05 1.70
CA GLN A 117 3.52 -4.23 0.74
C GLN A 117 4.43 -5.41 1.11
N SER A 118 4.80 -5.53 2.39
CA SER A 118 5.62 -6.65 2.86
C SER A 118 4.91 -8.00 2.67
N GLN A 119 3.59 -8.06 2.90
CA GLN A 119 2.82 -9.28 2.67
C GLN A 119 2.70 -9.64 1.19
N ASP A 120 2.54 -8.65 0.30
CA ASP A 120 2.50 -8.87 -1.16
C ASP A 120 3.84 -9.43 -1.69
N GLU A 121 4.97 -8.90 -1.22
CA GLU A 121 6.30 -9.42 -1.56
C GLU A 121 6.48 -10.87 -1.10
N GLN A 122 6.05 -11.20 0.12
CA GLN A 122 6.11 -12.56 0.62
C GLN A 122 5.26 -13.53 -0.24
N LEU A 123 4.06 -13.11 -0.64
CA LEU A 123 3.16 -13.93 -1.46
C LEU A 123 3.71 -14.14 -2.87
N LYS A 124 4.39 -13.14 -3.45
CA LYS A 124 5.13 -13.28 -4.72
C LYS A 124 6.25 -14.32 -4.62
N MET A 125 7.02 -14.29 -3.54
CA MET A 125 8.09 -15.27 -3.32
C MET A 125 7.54 -16.69 -3.15
N ASP A 126 6.44 -16.86 -2.41
CA ASP A 126 5.76 -18.15 -2.27
C ASP A 126 5.19 -18.66 -3.60
N HIS A 127 4.69 -17.77 -4.46
CA HIS A 127 4.20 -18.13 -5.79
C HIS A 127 5.32 -18.66 -6.69
N LEU A 128 6.46 -17.94 -6.74
CA LEU A 128 7.64 -18.37 -7.50
C LEU A 128 8.19 -19.72 -7.02
N ALA A 129 8.21 -19.93 -5.69
CA ALA A 129 8.61 -21.21 -5.12
C ALA A 129 7.68 -22.36 -5.56
N ASN A 130 6.37 -22.11 -5.63
CA ASN A 130 5.39 -23.09 -6.11
C ASN A 130 5.52 -23.39 -7.61
N GLU A 131 5.78 -22.39 -8.45
CA GLU A 131 6.04 -22.61 -9.89
C GLU A 131 7.30 -23.44 -10.10
N ALA A 132 8.38 -23.16 -9.36
CA ALA A 132 9.60 -23.96 -9.41
C ALA A 132 9.35 -25.42 -9.01
N ALA A 133 8.48 -25.66 -8.02
CA ALA A 133 8.09 -27.02 -7.62
C ALA A 133 7.28 -27.74 -8.71
N LEU A 134 6.35 -27.05 -9.38
CA LEU A 134 5.56 -27.59 -10.50
C LEU A 134 6.44 -28.03 -11.67
N HIS A 135 7.42 -27.21 -12.07
CA HIS A 135 8.36 -27.59 -13.12
C HIS A 135 9.18 -28.85 -12.78
N ARG A 136 9.59 -29.02 -11.51
CA ARG A 136 10.26 -30.25 -11.06
C ARG A 136 9.36 -31.48 -11.18
N ILE A 137 8.08 -31.36 -10.82
CA ILE A 137 7.10 -32.44 -10.96
C ILE A 137 6.92 -32.84 -12.43
N GLU A 138 6.84 -31.87 -13.34
CA GLU A 138 6.73 -32.13 -14.77
C GLU A 138 7.97 -32.84 -15.33
N ALA A 139 9.17 -32.44 -14.91
CA ALA A 139 10.41 -33.11 -15.26
C ALA A 139 10.40 -34.59 -14.80
N TYR A 140 10.04 -34.85 -13.53
CA TYR A 140 9.94 -36.22 -13.02
C TYR A 140 8.88 -37.06 -13.75
N LYS A 141 7.74 -36.47 -14.11
CA LYS A 141 6.72 -37.15 -14.92
C LYS A 141 7.28 -37.58 -16.28
N GLY A 142 8.12 -36.74 -16.90
CA GLY A 142 8.83 -37.08 -18.13
C GLY A 142 9.76 -38.28 -17.98
N GLU A 143 10.53 -38.32 -16.90
CA GLU A 143 11.42 -39.45 -16.59
C GLU A 143 10.66 -40.76 -16.36
N VAL A 144 9.56 -40.73 -15.60
CA VAL A 144 8.73 -41.93 -15.38
C VAL A 144 8.16 -42.47 -16.69
N ASN A 145 7.67 -41.60 -17.59
CA ASN A 145 7.16 -42.03 -18.88
C ASN A 145 8.24 -42.71 -19.74
N MET A 146 9.48 -42.19 -19.70
CA MET A 146 10.63 -42.81 -20.39
C MET A 146 10.97 -44.18 -19.83
N LEU A 147 10.98 -44.33 -18.49
CA LEU A 147 11.24 -45.62 -17.84
C LEU A 147 10.13 -46.63 -18.14
N GLN A 148 8.86 -46.21 -18.13
CA GLN A 148 7.72 -47.08 -18.49
C GLN A 148 7.82 -47.57 -19.94
N LEU A 149 8.20 -46.69 -20.87
CA LEU A 149 8.43 -47.07 -22.27
C LEU A 149 9.54 -48.13 -22.37
N LYS A 150 10.65 -47.91 -21.66
CA LYS A 150 11.78 -48.86 -21.64
C LYS A 150 11.38 -50.22 -21.06
N LEU A 151 10.58 -50.24 -19.99
CA LEU A 151 10.07 -51.50 -19.42
C LEU A 151 9.19 -52.24 -20.43
N ASN A 152 8.26 -51.54 -21.09
CA ASN A 152 7.37 -52.15 -22.09
C ASN A 152 8.18 -52.76 -23.26
N THR A 153 9.23 -52.09 -23.73
CA THR A 153 10.14 -52.62 -24.75
C THR A 153 10.82 -53.90 -24.27
N LEU A 154 11.39 -53.90 -23.07
CA LEU A 154 12.05 -55.09 -22.50
C LEU A 154 11.08 -56.25 -22.26
N GLN A 155 9.84 -55.98 -21.88
CA GLN A 155 8.80 -57.01 -21.72
C GLN A 155 8.42 -57.64 -23.07
N ASN A 156 8.30 -56.83 -24.13
CA ASN A 156 8.04 -57.33 -25.48
C ASN A 156 9.18 -58.20 -26.00
N GLU A 157 10.43 -57.77 -25.81
CA GLU A 157 11.62 -58.55 -26.15
C GLU A 157 11.63 -59.89 -25.41
N ASN A 158 11.31 -59.91 -24.11
CA ASN A 158 11.22 -61.15 -23.33
C ASN A 158 10.08 -62.07 -23.81
N GLN A 159 8.91 -61.53 -24.18
CA GLN A 159 7.82 -62.33 -24.76
C GLN A 159 8.22 -62.99 -26.09
N GLN A 160 8.90 -62.27 -26.98
CA GLN A 160 9.42 -62.83 -28.23
C GLN A 160 10.42 -63.98 -27.97
N LEU A 161 11.27 -63.82 -26.95
CA LEU A 161 12.21 -64.86 -26.54
C LEU A 161 11.53 -66.08 -25.94
N LYS A 162 10.42 -65.92 -25.18
CA LYS A 162 9.61 -67.03 -24.62
C LYS A 162 8.85 -67.87 -25.64
N MET A 163 8.58 -67.36 -26.83
CA MET A 163 8.00 -68.13 -27.94
C MET A 163 9.01 -69.12 -28.55
N SER A 164 10.31 -68.88 -28.38
CA SER A 164 11.40 -69.70 -28.95
C SER A 164 11.64 -71.06 -28.23
N PRO A 165 11.46 -71.20 -26.90
CA PRO A 165 11.48 -72.48 -26.19
C PRO A 165 10.41 -73.49 -26.59
N ALA A 166 9.18 -73.07 -26.93
CA ALA A 166 8.13 -73.99 -27.38
C ALA A 166 8.52 -74.70 -28.69
N THR A 167 9.20 -73.97 -29.59
CA THR A 167 9.80 -74.52 -30.81
C THR A 167 10.91 -75.53 -30.50
N VAL A 168 11.71 -75.28 -29.44
CA VAL A 168 12.78 -76.18 -29.00
C VAL A 168 12.24 -77.43 -28.29
N ALA A 169 11.19 -77.30 -27.47
CA ALA A 169 10.54 -78.42 -26.80
C ALA A 169 9.82 -79.36 -27.80
N GLY A 170 9.19 -78.82 -28.85
CA GLY A 170 8.65 -79.61 -29.96
C GLY A 170 9.72 -80.43 -30.69
N LEU A 171 10.91 -79.86 -30.90
CA LEU A 171 12.05 -80.59 -31.48
C LEU A 171 12.61 -81.69 -30.55
N MET A 172 12.53 -81.52 -29.23
CA MET A 172 12.94 -82.56 -28.27
C MET A 172 11.93 -83.72 -28.18
N TYR A 173 10.62 -83.44 -28.21
CA TYR A 173 9.57 -84.47 -28.13
C TYR A 173 9.56 -85.42 -29.33
N CYS A 174 9.84 -84.91 -30.55
CA CYS A 174 10.01 -85.74 -31.74
C CYS A 174 11.21 -86.72 -31.62
N ASN A 175 12.24 -86.36 -30.86
CA ASN A 175 13.45 -87.16 -30.70
C ASN A 175 13.26 -88.33 -29.71
N THR A 176 12.44 -88.16 -28.68
CA THR A 176 12.11 -89.25 -27.72
C THR A 176 11.16 -90.30 -28.31
N LYS A 177 10.26 -89.90 -29.23
CA LYS A 177 9.36 -90.86 -29.90
C LYS A 177 10.13 -91.78 -30.85
N SER A 178 11.14 -91.27 -31.56
CA SER A 178 12.03 -92.08 -32.42
C SER A 178 12.89 -93.08 -31.63
N ARG A 179 13.22 -92.80 -30.36
CA ARG A 179 14.02 -93.71 -29.52
C ARG A 179 13.21 -94.91 -28.99
N ASN A 180 11.93 -94.74 -28.70
CA ASN A 180 11.10 -95.80 -28.12
C ASN A 180 10.60 -96.84 -29.14
N GLU A 181 10.69 -96.57 -30.44
CA GLU A 181 10.35 -97.55 -31.49
C GLU A 181 11.53 -98.51 -31.82
N SER A 182 12.71 -98.33 -31.21
CA SER A 182 13.91 -99.14 -31.50
C SER A 182 14.28 -100.21 -30.46
N ASN A 183 13.46 -100.40 -29.41
CA ASN A 183 13.73 -101.32 -28.30
C ASN A 183 12.80 -102.54 -28.28
N VAL A 184 12.56 -103.15 -29.43
CA VAL A 184 12.00 -104.51 -29.49
C VAL A 184 12.93 -105.40 -30.30
N SER A 185 13.41 -106.44 -29.62
CA SER A 185 14.19 -107.57 -30.13
C SER A 185 15.62 -107.25 -30.56
N ASP A 186 16.59 -107.74 -29.78
CA ASP A 186 17.54 -108.75 -30.29
C ASP A 186 18.48 -109.18 -29.18
N LYS A 187 18.10 -110.26 -28.49
CA LYS A 187 19.02 -111.15 -27.78
C LYS A 187 19.09 -112.44 -28.61
N ALA A 188 20.05 -112.51 -29.53
CA ALA A 188 20.45 -113.76 -30.17
C ALA A 188 21.98 -113.83 -30.17
N GLN A 189 22.49 -114.99 -29.73
CA GLN A 189 23.90 -115.32 -29.59
C GLN A 189 24.65 -115.16 -30.93
N ILE A 190 25.81 -114.49 -30.88
CA ILE A 190 26.67 -114.24 -32.03
C ILE A 190 27.87 -115.20 -31.94
N GLU A 191 27.81 -116.29 -32.70
CA GLU A 191 29.00 -116.85 -33.36
C GLU A 191 29.02 -116.24 -34.76
N GLY A 192 29.70 -115.10 -34.90
CA GLY A 192 29.54 -114.20 -36.05
C GLY A 192 30.66 -114.31 -37.07
N SER A 193 30.27 -114.35 -38.34
CA SER A 193 31.13 -114.16 -39.52
C SER A 193 31.81 -112.78 -39.47
N PRO A 194 32.98 -112.57 -40.10
CA PRO A 194 33.61 -111.24 -40.23
C PRO A 194 32.68 -110.13 -40.75
N GLN A 195 31.62 -110.49 -41.49
CA GLN A 195 30.58 -109.55 -41.92
C GLN A 195 29.69 -109.03 -40.78
N ASP A 196 29.47 -109.82 -39.72
CA ASP A 196 28.70 -109.39 -38.56
C ASP A 196 29.49 -108.41 -37.70
N HIS A 197 30.81 -108.59 -37.59
CA HIS A 197 31.68 -107.63 -36.93
C HIS A 197 31.70 -106.27 -37.65
N LEU A 198 31.76 -106.27 -38.99
CA LEU A 198 31.64 -105.04 -39.79
C LEU A 198 30.28 -104.34 -39.57
N ARG A 199 29.18 -105.09 -39.52
CA ARG A 199 27.85 -104.54 -39.22
C ARG A 199 27.78 -103.93 -37.82
N ILE A 200 28.35 -104.59 -36.82
CA ILE A 200 28.40 -104.08 -35.43
C ILE A 200 29.23 -102.80 -35.36
N VAL A 201 30.40 -102.76 -35.99
CA VAL A 201 31.25 -101.55 -36.03
C VAL A 201 30.52 -100.39 -36.71
N GLU A 202 29.77 -100.64 -37.79
CA GLU A 202 29.03 -99.58 -38.46
C GLU A 202 27.81 -99.09 -37.64
N VAL A 203 27.12 -99.98 -36.92
CA VAL A 203 26.06 -99.59 -35.97
C VAL A 203 26.63 -98.76 -34.83
N LEU A 204 27.79 -99.14 -34.28
CA LEU A 204 28.46 -98.38 -33.23
C LEU A 204 28.90 -97.01 -33.74
N ARG A 205 29.47 -96.92 -34.94
CA ARG A 205 29.84 -95.64 -35.55
C ARG A 205 28.63 -94.72 -35.77
N ARG A 206 27.52 -95.25 -36.30
CA ARG A 206 26.27 -94.48 -36.45
C ARG A 206 25.73 -94.03 -35.09
N LYS A 207 25.86 -94.86 -34.06
CA LYS A 207 25.47 -94.50 -32.69
C LYS A 207 26.34 -93.38 -32.12
N ASP A 208 27.64 -93.40 -32.38
CA ASP A 208 28.55 -92.34 -31.98
C ASP A 208 28.28 -91.03 -32.71
N ASP A 209 27.99 -91.06 -34.02
CA ASP A 209 27.58 -89.87 -34.79
C ASP A 209 26.26 -89.26 -34.26
N VAL A 210 25.29 -90.12 -33.91
CA VAL A 210 24.02 -89.70 -33.27
C VAL A 210 24.28 -89.12 -31.87
N ASN A 211 25.16 -89.74 -31.09
CA ASN A 211 25.52 -89.26 -29.75
C ASN A 211 26.25 -87.90 -29.82
N ALA A 212 27.17 -87.73 -30.77
CA ALA A 212 27.86 -86.46 -31.00
C ALA A 212 26.88 -85.35 -31.43
N THR A 213 25.95 -85.67 -32.33
CA THR A 213 24.88 -84.74 -32.75
C THR A 213 23.98 -84.36 -31.57
N LEU A 214 23.62 -85.33 -30.73
CA LEU A 214 22.80 -85.10 -29.54
C LEU A 214 23.54 -84.23 -28.53
N LEU A 215 24.82 -84.50 -28.28
CA LEU A 215 25.66 -83.70 -27.39
C LEU A 215 25.77 -82.25 -27.88
N GLY A 216 25.94 -82.04 -29.19
CA GLY A 216 25.93 -80.70 -29.79
C GLY A 216 24.61 -79.95 -29.55
N LYS A 217 23.46 -80.61 -29.72
CA LYS A 217 22.14 -80.03 -29.43
C LYS A 217 21.95 -79.76 -27.94
N MET A 218 22.48 -80.61 -27.06
CA MET A 218 22.44 -80.40 -25.61
C MET A 218 23.27 -79.18 -25.19
N LEU A 219 24.48 -79.02 -25.75
CA LEU A 219 25.33 -77.84 -25.50
C LEU A 219 24.69 -76.54 -25.99
N GLN A 220 24.11 -76.54 -27.21
CA GLN A 220 23.34 -75.39 -27.69
C GLN A 220 22.16 -75.06 -26.78
N SER A 221 21.46 -76.09 -26.29
CA SER A 221 20.34 -75.90 -25.35
C SER A 221 20.81 -75.33 -24.01
N ALA A 222 21.94 -75.80 -23.47
CA ALA A 222 22.53 -75.29 -22.23
C ALA A 222 22.95 -73.82 -22.35
N ASN A 223 23.55 -73.43 -23.47
CA ASN A 223 23.89 -72.02 -23.75
C ASN A 223 22.63 -71.15 -23.82
N LYS A 224 21.57 -71.63 -24.48
CA LYS A 224 20.29 -70.92 -24.55
C LYS A 224 19.66 -70.75 -23.18
N ILE A 225 19.70 -71.78 -22.33
CA ILE A 225 19.20 -71.71 -20.94
C ILE A 225 19.98 -70.66 -20.15
N SER A 226 21.31 -70.64 -20.27
CA SER A 226 22.15 -69.66 -19.57
C SER A 226 21.84 -68.22 -20.00
N LEU A 227 21.64 -67.99 -21.31
CA LEU A 227 21.23 -66.69 -21.82
C LEU A 227 19.85 -66.25 -21.29
N LEU A 228 18.88 -67.17 -21.25
CA LEU A 228 17.55 -66.89 -20.70
C LEU A 228 17.59 -66.60 -19.20
N GLN A 229 18.43 -67.30 -18.44
CA GLN A 229 18.63 -67.02 -17.01
C GLN A 229 19.22 -65.63 -16.80
N PHE A 230 20.20 -65.23 -17.60
CA PHE A 230 20.76 -63.88 -17.57
C PHE A 230 19.71 -62.82 -17.89
N GLN A 231 18.91 -63.02 -18.95
CA GLN A 231 17.82 -62.12 -19.32
C GLN A 231 16.73 -62.03 -18.25
N LEU A 232 16.39 -63.15 -17.59
CA LEU A 232 15.46 -63.17 -16.46
C LEU A 232 15.98 -62.32 -15.29
N GLY A 233 17.30 -62.40 -15.02
CA GLY A 233 17.96 -61.55 -14.03
C GLY A 233 17.82 -60.06 -14.34
N LEU A 234 18.06 -59.66 -15.60
CA LEU A 234 17.88 -58.27 -16.04
C LEU A 234 16.42 -57.81 -15.90
N LEU A 235 15.46 -58.67 -16.22
CA LEU A 235 14.04 -58.36 -16.10
C LEU A 235 13.63 -58.14 -14.63
N ASN A 236 14.13 -58.99 -13.72
CA ASN A 236 13.86 -58.83 -12.29
C ASN A 236 14.42 -57.51 -11.75
N THR A 237 15.64 -57.13 -12.15
CA THR A 237 16.21 -55.82 -11.79
C THR A 237 15.36 -54.67 -12.33
N ALA A 238 14.90 -54.75 -13.58
CA ALA A 238 14.03 -53.74 -14.17
C ALA A 238 12.67 -53.65 -13.45
N GLN A 239 12.13 -54.78 -12.99
CA GLN A 239 10.90 -54.80 -12.20
C GLN A 239 11.08 -54.11 -10.85
N THR A 240 12.16 -54.39 -10.12
CA THR A 240 12.46 -53.70 -8.86
C THR A 240 12.60 -52.20 -9.06
N GLN A 241 13.29 -51.76 -10.12
CA GLN A 241 13.39 -50.33 -10.45
C GLN A 241 12.03 -49.69 -10.76
N LEU A 242 11.12 -50.42 -11.41
CA LEU A 242 9.76 -49.93 -11.66
C LEU A 242 8.99 -49.75 -10.34
N ASP A 243 9.09 -50.72 -9.44
CA ASP A 243 8.40 -50.71 -8.15
C ASP A 243 8.89 -49.52 -7.29
N ASP A 244 10.21 -49.29 -7.23
CA ASP A 244 10.81 -48.14 -6.56
C ASP A 244 10.28 -46.82 -7.12
N ARG A 245 10.21 -46.70 -8.47
CA ARG A 245 9.71 -45.49 -9.15
C ARG A 245 8.22 -45.26 -8.93
N ASN A 246 7.43 -46.33 -8.77
CA ASN A 246 6.02 -46.21 -8.44
C ASN A 246 5.80 -45.66 -7.03
N GLU A 247 6.63 -46.06 -6.05
CA GLU A 247 6.58 -45.49 -4.70
C GLU A 247 7.08 -44.03 -4.66
N GLU A 248 8.11 -43.68 -5.42
CA GLU A 248 8.52 -42.27 -5.62
C GLU A 248 7.36 -41.45 -6.20
N LEU A 249 6.67 -41.95 -7.23
CA LEU A 249 5.55 -41.27 -7.87
C LEU A 249 4.36 -41.08 -6.91
N LYS A 250 4.10 -42.04 -6.03
CA LYS A 250 3.07 -41.94 -4.98
C LYS A 250 3.42 -40.86 -3.97
N THR A 251 4.69 -40.79 -3.54
CA THR A 251 5.19 -39.74 -2.65
C THR A 251 5.09 -38.36 -3.31
N LEU A 252 5.44 -38.27 -4.59
CA LEU A 252 5.34 -37.04 -5.36
C LEU A 252 3.88 -36.57 -5.48
N LYS A 253 2.94 -37.49 -5.77
CA LYS A 253 1.49 -37.18 -5.79
C LYS A 253 1.00 -36.61 -4.46
N GLY A 254 1.45 -37.17 -3.34
CA GLY A 254 1.15 -36.63 -2.01
C GLY A 254 1.66 -35.20 -1.83
N THR A 255 2.90 -34.94 -2.27
CA THR A 255 3.52 -33.61 -2.22
C THR A 255 2.76 -32.61 -3.10
N VAL A 256 2.38 -32.99 -4.32
CA VAL A 256 1.58 -32.15 -5.23
C VAL A 256 0.23 -31.79 -4.60
N ALA A 257 -0.44 -32.76 -3.98
CA ALA A 257 -1.72 -32.51 -3.32
C ALA A 257 -1.57 -31.54 -2.12
N ALA A 258 -0.50 -31.68 -1.34
CA ALA A 258 -0.19 -30.77 -0.25
C ALA A 258 0.08 -29.34 -0.74
N LEU A 259 0.88 -29.19 -1.80
CA LEU A 259 1.16 -27.88 -2.42
C LEU A 259 -0.10 -27.26 -3.03
N ALA A 260 -0.96 -28.04 -3.67
CA ALA A 260 -2.23 -27.56 -4.20
C ALA A 260 -3.15 -27.03 -3.09
N LYS A 261 -3.19 -27.71 -1.94
CA LYS A 261 -3.91 -27.24 -0.75
C LYS A 261 -3.30 -25.94 -0.22
N GLN A 262 -1.99 -25.87 -0.07
CA GLN A 262 -1.29 -24.67 0.39
C GLN A 262 -1.54 -23.47 -0.54
N ARG A 263 -1.50 -23.68 -1.87
CA ARG A 263 -1.84 -22.65 -2.86
C ARG A 263 -3.27 -22.13 -2.67
N ASN A 264 -4.22 -23.02 -2.42
CA ASN A 264 -5.62 -22.62 -2.18
C ASN A 264 -5.75 -21.81 -0.88
N ASP A 265 -5.07 -22.23 0.19
CA ASP A 265 -5.05 -21.49 1.45
C ASP A 265 -4.42 -20.10 1.28
N HIS A 266 -3.36 -19.97 0.47
CA HIS A 266 -2.73 -18.69 0.14
C HIS A 266 -3.66 -17.81 -0.70
N PHE A 267 -4.38 -18.39 -1.67
CA PHE A 267 -5.38 -17.67 -2.48
C PHE A 267 -6.49 -17.08 -1.61
N VAL A 268 -7.01 -17.86 -0.64
CA VAL A 268 -8.03 -17.39 0.30
C VAL A 268 -7.50 -16.22 1.15
N LYS A 269 -6.25 -16.30 1.63
CA LYS A 269 -5.59 -15.19 2.36
C LYS A 269 -5.44 -13.94 1.48
N LEU A 270 -5.03 -14.10 0.22
CA LEU A 270 -4.93 -12.99 -0.76
C LEU A 270 -6.27 -12.30 -0.98
N CYS A 271 -7.36 -13.06 -1.12
CA CYS A 271 -8.69 -12.49 -1.24
C CYS A 271 -9.09 -11.68 0.01
N ALA A 272 -8.75 -12.17 1.21
CA ALA A 272 -9.02 -11.45 2.45
C ALA A 272 -8.23 -10.13 2.54
N VAL A 273 -6.92 -10.16 2.25
CA VAL A 273 -6.07 -8.95 2.21
C VAL A 273 -6.58 -7.94 1.19
N ARG A 274 -7.03 -8.39 0.00
CA ARG A 274 -7.61 -7.51 -1.01
C ARG A 274 -8.90 -6.83 -0.53
N ALA A 275 -9.74 -7.56 0.21
CA ALA A 275 -10.96 -6.99 0.79
C ALA A 275 -10.63 -5.92 1.86
N GLU A 276 -9.65 -6.19 2.73
CA GLU A 276 -9.16 -5.22 3.72
C GLU A 276 -8.57 -3.97 3.06
N LEU A 277 -7.81 -4.12 1.97
CA LEU A 277 -7.28 -3.00 1.21
C LEU A 277 -8.39 -2.14 0.61
N HIS A 278 -9.42 -2.75 0.02
CA HIS A 278 -10.58 -2.01 -0.50
C HIS A 278 -11.34 -1.28 0.62
N GLN A 279 -11.49 -1.90 1.79
CA GLN A 279 -12.09 -1.23 2.94
C GLN A 279 -11.26 -0.02 3.39
N ALA A 280 -9.94 -0.16 3.48
CA ALA A 280 -9.03 0.93 3.82
C ALA A 280 -9.08 2.08 2.80
N GLN A 281 -9.17 1.77 1.50
CA GLN A 281 -9.35 2.76 0.44
C GLN A 281 -10.65 3.55 0.60
N ASN A 282 -11.77 2.88 0.86
CA ASN A 282 -13.06 3.54 1.12
C ASN A 282 -13.01 4.43 2.36
N THR A 283 -12.34 3.97 3.43
CA THR A 283 -12.13 4.80 4.63
C THR A 283 -11.28 6.03 4.31
N ASN A 284 -10.23 5.89 3.48
CA ASN A 284 -9.40 7.01 3.06
C ASN A 284 -10.21 8.04 2.24
N GLU A 285 -11.02 7.59 1.30
CA GLU A 285 -11.88 8.47 0.51
C GLU A 285 -12.84 9.29 1.41
N ASN A 286 -13.42 8.64 2.43
CA ASN A 286 -14.27 9.32 3.40
C ASN A 286 -13.49 10.35 4.23
N HIS A 287 -12.27 10.03 4.68
CA HIS A 287 -11.41 10.99 5.37
C HIS A 287 -11.03 12.18 4.48
N CYS A 288 -10.73 11.95 3.20
CA CYS A 288 -10.45 13.04 2.26
C CYS A 288 -11.66 13.98 2.09
N LYS A 289 -12.89 13.43 2.03
CA LYS A 289 -14.13 14.22 2.00
C LYS A 289 -14.29 15.04 3.28
N GLU A 290 -14.07 14.43 4.44
CA GLU A 290 -14.14 15.11 5.75
C GLU A 290 -13.13 16.27 5.84
N ILE A 291 -11.88 16.03 5.42
CA ILE A 291 -10.83 17.06 5.37
C ILE A 291 -11.23 18.21 4.43
N ALA A 292 -11.80 17.91 3.27
CA ALA A 292 -12.28 18.94 2.35
C ALA A 292 -13.38 19.79 2.98
N THR A 293 -14.34 19.19 3.67
CA THR A 293 -15.38 19.92 4.41
C THR A 293 -14.79 20.80 5.52
N LEU A 294 -13.84 20.27 6.30
CA LEU A 294 -13.17 21.03 7.36
C LEU A 294 -12.37 22.23 6.80
N LYS A 295 -11.73 22.07 5.64
CA LYS A 295 -11.03 23.19 4.96
C LYS A 295 -11.99 24.31 4.55
N VAL A 296 -13.17 23.97 4.03
CA VAL A 296 -14.19 24.97 3.68
C VAL A 296 -14.70 25.70 4.93
N GLN A 297 -14.94 24.97 6.02
CA GLN A 297 -15.34 25.58 7.30
C GLN A 297 -14.26 26.50 7.87
N ALA A 298 -12.98 26.08 7.83
CA ALA A 298 -11.86 26.90 8.27
C ALA A 298 -11.73 28.19 7.45
N ALA A 299 -11.92 28.12 6.13
CA ALA A 299 -11.91 29.29 5.27
C ALA A 299 -13.06 30.26 5.59
N ALA A 300 -14.27 29.76 5.87
CA ALA A 300 -15.40 30.58 6.31
C ALA A 300 -15.10 31.30 7.63
N LEU A 301 -14.58 30.57 8.62
CA LEU A 301 -14.17 31.15 9.91
C LEU A 301 -13.05 32.20 9.76
N GLN A 302 -12.14 32.02 8.80
CA GLN A 302 -11.11 33.01 8.51
C GLN A 302 -11.70 34.28 7.88
N SER A 303 -12.73 34.15 7.03
CA SER A 303 -13.50 35.28 6.50
C SER A 303 -14.19 36.05 7.63
N ASP A 304 -14.87 35.34 8.53
CA ASP A 304 -15.56 35.96 9.67
C ASP A 304 -14.59 36.71 10.60
N ARG A 305 -13.38 36.16 10.80
CA ARG A 305 -12.31 36.83 11.57
C ARG A 305 -11.84 38.11 10.88
N GLU A 306 -11.75 38.14 9.56
CA GLU A 306 -11.36 39.33 8.80
C GLU A 306 -12.46 40.39 8.81
N GLU A 307 -13.73 40.01 8.65
CA GLU A 307 -14.87 40.93 8.79
C GLU A 307 -14.92 41.54 10.20
N THR A 308 -14.70 40.72 11.23
CA THR A 308 -14.62 41.20 12.63
C THR A 308 -13.47 42.19 12.81
N ARG A 309 -12.32 41.93 12.19
CA ARG A 309 -11.18 42.85 12.23
C ARG A 309 -11.49 44.18 11.56
N GLN A 310 -12.13 44.16 10.39
CA GLN A 310 -12.53 45.37 9.66
C GLN A 310 -13.56 46.20 10.44
N LEU A 311 -14.49 45.54 11.13
CA LEU A 311 -15.45 46.21 12.01
C LEU A 311 -14.72 46.92 13.16
N LYS A 312 -13.81 46.24 13.86
CA LYS A 312 -13.01 46.84 14.94
C LYS A 312 -12.24 48.07 14.47
N ARG A 313 -11.60 47.99 13.30
CA ARG A 313 -10.89 49.11 12.68
C ARG A 313 -11.84 50.28 12.35
N SER A 314 -13.03 49.98 11.85
CA SER A 314 -14.03 51.01 11.53
C SER A 314 -14.53 51.73 12.78
N ILE A 315 -14.75 51.00 13.88
CA ILE A 315 -15.14 51.57 15.17
C ILE A 315 -13.99 52.41 15.75
N ALA A 316 -12.76 51.90 15.72
CA ALA A 316 -11.56 52.62 16.14
C ALA A 316 -11.39 53.95 15.39
N LEU A 317 -11.59 53.94 14.07
CA LEU A 317 -11.58 55.15 13.24
C LEU A 317 -12.71 56.12 13.64
N ALA A 318 -13.93 55.63 13.82
CA ALA A 318 -15.07 56.47 14.21
C ALA A 318 -14.83 57.15 15.56
N ILE A 319 -14.35 56.40 16.56
CA ILE A 319 -13.98 56.94 17.88
C ILE A 319 -12.89 58.00 17.72
N THR A 320 -11.86 57.72 16.93
CA THR A 320 -10.75 58.66 16.71
C THR A 320 -11.21 59.95 16.03
N GLN A 321 -12.11 59.86 15.05
CA GLN A 321 -12.68 61.04 14.40
C GLN A 321 -13.55 61.86 15.36
N LEU A 322 -14.36 61.18 16.18
CA LEU A 322 -15.16 61.86 17.20
C LEU A 322 -14.25 62.53 18.23
N ASP A 323 -13.19 61.87 18.68
CA ASP A 323 -12.19 62.42 19.58
C ASP A 323 -11.58 63.73 19.05
N LEU A 324 -11.32 63.80 17.73
CA LEU A 324 -10.77 65.00 17.08
C LEU A 324 -11.81 66.12 16.92
N VAL A 325 -13.02 65.80 16.46
CA VAL A 325 -14.07 66.81 16.21
C VAL A 325 -14.56 67.42 17.51
N TYR A 326 -14.62 66.61 18.57
CA TYR A 326 -15.32 66.92 19.81
C TYR A 326 -14.36 67.15 20.99
N HIS A 327 -13.07 67.35 20.74
CA HIS A 327 -12.16 67.62 21.83
C HIS A 327 -12.46 68.95 22.53
N ASP A 328 -12.53 70.07 21.81
CA ASP A 328 -12.53 71.38 22.46
C ASP A 328 -13.92 71.97 22.70
N HIS A 329 -14.94 71.53 21.94
CA HIS A 329 -16.24 72.21 21.88
C HIS A 329 -17.44 71.28 21.96
N ALA A 330 -17.24 70.02 22.34
CA ALA A 330 -18.35 69.10 22.46
C ALA A 330 -19.21 69.38 23.69
N PRO A 331 -20.54 69.26 23.56
CA PRO A 331 -21.37 68.98 24.72
C PRO A 331 -20.80 67.76 25.45
N VAL A 332 -20.78 67.77 26.79
CA VAL A 332 -20.27 66.62 27.57
C VAL A 332 -20.95 65.31 27.19
N ASP A 333 -22.23 65.37 26.84
CA ASP A 333 -23.00 64.22 26.37
C ASP A 333 -22.31 63.47 25.21
N ILE A 334 -21.69 64.18 24.25
CA ILE A 334 -21.00 63.52 23.13
C ILE A 334 -19.69 62.89 23.62
N ARG A 335 -18.94 63.58 24.47
CA ARG A 335 -17.67 63.07 24.98
C ARG A 335 -17.88 61.82 25.85
N ASP A 336 -18.91 61.80 26.68
CA ASP A 336 -19.28 60.65 27.51
C ASP A 336 -19.69 59.46 26.63
N ILE A 337 -20.42 59.69 25.54
CA ILE A 337 -20.76 58.64 24.57
C ILE A 337 -19.51 58.04 23.92
N VAL A 338 -18.52 58.85 23.53
CA VAL A 338 -17.28 58.32 22.93
C VAL A 338 -16.45 57.55 23.97
N ASP A 339 -16.40 58.03 25.21
CA ASP A 339 -15.69 57.33 26.30
C ASP A 339 -16.39 56.02 26.68
N GLU A 340 -17.73 55.97 26.67
CA GLU A 340 -18.52 54.75 26.85
C GLU A 340 -18.29 53.76 25.70
N LEU A 341 -18.41 54.23 24.45
CA LEU A 341 -18.15 53.42 23.26
C LEU A 341 -16.71 52.89 23.25
N PHE A 342 -15.73 53.66 23.71
CA PHE A 342 -14.36 53.16 23.83
C PHE A 342 -14.23 52.12 24.96
N ARG A 343 -14.83 52.37 26.13
CA ARG A 343 -14.75 51.48 27.30
C ARG A 343 -15.28 50.09 27.00
N ASP A 344 -16.35 49.99 26.20
CA ASP A 344 -16.93 48.71 25.78
C ASP A 344 -15.94 47.83 25.00
N TRP A 345 -15.02 48.47 24.27
CA TRP A 345 -14.04 47.80 23.43
C TRP A 345 -12.62 47.79 24.03
N HIS A 346 -12.38 48.54 25.10
CA HIS A 346 -11.05 48.70 25.74
C HIS A 346 -10.42 47.38 26.18
N ALA A 347 -11.23 46.40 26.60
CA ALA A 347 -10.75 45.08 27.00
C ALA A 347 -10.40 44.16 25.80
N ASP A 348 -10.60 44.60 24.56
CA ASP A 348 -10.25 43.87 23.35
C ASP A 348 -8.93 44.39 22.79
N GLU A 349 -7.84 43.63 23.02
CA GLU A 349 -6.48 44.02 22.62
C GLU A 349 -6.37 44.38 21.14
N LYS A 350 -7.06 43.66 20.24
CA LYS A 350 -7.01 43.94 18.80
C LYS A 350 -7.69 45.26 18.47
N PHE A 351 -8.78 45.60 19.15
CA PHE A 351 -9.40 46.91 18.96
C PHE A 351 -8.47 48.02 19.44
N VAL A 352 -7.85 47.85 20.61
CA VAL A 352 -6.90 48.83 21.17
C VAL A 352 -5.70 49.03 20.23
N ASP A 353 -5.19 47.95 19.64
CA ASP A 353 -4.14 48.01 18.61
C ASP A 353 -4.58 48.81 17.37
N GLU A 354 -5.76 48.54 16.81
CA GLU A 354 -6.29 49.26 15.64
C GLU A 354 -6.59 50.74 15.97
N TYR A 355 -7.06 51.01 17.19
CA TYR A 355 -7.28 52.37 17.70
C TYR A 355 -5.98 53.17 17.80
N HIS A 356 -4.93 52.59 18.35
CA HIS A 356 -3.61 53.22 18.39
C HIS A 356 -3.01 53.40 17.01
N ALA A 357 -3.13 52.39 16.15
CA ALA A 357 -2.66 52.45 14.79
C ALA A 357 -3.27 53.64 14.05
N GLU A 358 -4.57 53.87 14.23
CA GLU A 358 -5.26 54.95 13.51
C GLU A 358 -4.91 56.34 14.03
N ARG A 359 -4.70 56.48 15.34
CA ARG A 359 -4.17 57.73 15.89
C ARG A 359 -2.73 58.00 15.47
N GLN A 360 -1.86 57.00 15.48
CA GLN A 360 -0.49 57.14 14.97
C GLN A 360 -0.48 57.46 13.47
N PHE A 361 -1.42 56.90 12.68
CA PHE A 361 -1.58 57.25 11.27
C PHE A 361 -1.88 58.75 11.09
N ILE A 362 -2.81 59.30 11.89
CA ILE A 362 -3.15 60.73 11.85
C ILE A 362 -1.94 61.59 12.26
N LEU A 363 -1.21 61.21 13.30
CA LEU A 363 0.00 61.92 13.70
C LEU A 363 1.05 61.90 12.59
N ASN A 364 1.32 60.74 12.00
CA ASN A 364 2.27 60.60 10.89
C ASN A 364 1.83 61.43 9.67
N HIS A 365 0.52 61.49 9.39
CA HIS A 365 -0.05 62.30 8.32
C HIS A 365 0.19 63.81 8.55
N HIS A 366 -0.05 64.30 9.77
CA HIS A 366 0.19 65.70 10.12
C HIS A 366 1.68 66.05 10.17
N GLN A 367 2.54 65.14 10.67
CA GLN A 367 4.00 65.31 10.63
C GLN A 367 4.52 65.44 9.18
N ALA A 368 3.91 64.74 8.22
CA ALA A 368 4.26 64.90 6.81
C ALA A 368 3.93 66.30 6.30
N HIS A 369 2.73 66.83 6.61
CA HIS A 369 2.39 68.23 6.27
C HIS A 369 3.35 69.24 6.89
N GLU A 370 3.78 69.05 8.14
CA GLU A 370 4.75 69.94 8.80
C GLU A 370 6.13 69.95 8.14
N ARG A 371 6.55 68.82 7.55
CA ARG A 371 7.83 68.71 6.84
C ARG A 371 7.77 69.40 5.47
N ASP A 372 6.64 69.28 4.79
CA ASP A 372 6.47 69.75 3.42
C ASP A 372 6.01 71.21 3.32
N ASP A 373 5.13 71.66 4.24
CA ASP A 373 4.54 73.01 4.24
C ASP A 373 4.20 73.49 5.66
N ARG A 374 5.20 74.05 6.35
CA ARG A 374 5.08 74.51 7.74
C ARG A 374 3.92 75.50 7.90
N GLY A 375 2.92 75.11 8.68
CA GLY A 375 1.73 75.92 9.00
C GLY A 375 0.43 75.45 8.34
N ARG A 376 0.48 74.37 7.54
CA ARG A 376 -0.72 73.77 6.96
C ARG A 376 -1.34 72.72 7.89
N GLY A 377 -2.48 73.07 8.50
CA GLY A 377 -3.23 72.19 9.39
C GLY A 377 -2.79 72.30 10.85
N GLU A 378 -3.43 71.49 11.71
CA GLU A 378 -3.05 71.41 13.13
C GLU A 378 -1.66 70.80 13.29
N PRO A 379 -0.80 71.34 14.17
CA PRO A 379 0.50 70.75 14.44
C PRO A 379 0.37 69.32 14.97
N ALA A 380 1.23 68.41 14.51
CA ALA A 380 1.23 67.03 14.97
C ALA A 380 1.52 66.94 16.49
N SER A 381 2.34 67.86 17.01
CA SER A 381 2.62 67.99 18.45
C SER A 381 1.37 68.34 19.27
N TYR A 382 0.48 69.18 18.73
CA TYR A 382 -0.80 69.49 19.36
C TYR A 382 -1.70 68.25 19.41
N LEU A 383 -1.87 67.57 18.27
CA LEU A 383 -2.65 66.34 18.16
C LEU A 383 -2.11 65.21 19.06
N GLN A 384 -0.79 65.12 19.22
CA GLN A 384 -0.17 64.14 20.10
C GLN A 384 -0.50 64.43 21.57
N GLY A 385 -0.41 65.68 22.01
CA GLY A 385 -0.80 66.09 23.36
C GLY A 385 -2.29 65.85 23.64
N LEU A 386 -3.12 66.13 22.65
CA LEU A 386 -4.54 65.82 22.62
C LEU A 386 -4.79 64.31 22.84
N PHE A 387 -4.22 63.45 21.99
CA PHE A 387 -4.42 62.01 22.10
C PHE A 387 -3.89 61.45 23.42
N ASN A 388 -2.72 61.88 23.88
CA ASN A 388 -2.18 61.49 25.19
C ASN A 388 -3.14 61.84 26.33
N THR A 389 -3.78 63.02 26.27
CA THR A 389 -4.77 63.44 27.28
C THR A 389 -6.00 62.56 27.26
N ILE A 390 -6.52 62.23 26.08
CA ILE A 390 -7.68 61.34 25.93
C ILE A 390 -7.34 59.92 26.40
N ASP A 391 -6.18 59.39 26.02
CA ASP A 391 -5.75 58.03 26.38
C ASP A 391 -5.50 57.88 27.86
N SER A 392 -4.87 58.87 28.48
CA SER A 392 -4.67 58.89 29.94
C SER A 392 -6.01 58.88 30.68
N ARG A 393 -7.03 59.57 30.16
CA ARG A 393 -8.38 59.55 30.73
C ARG A 393 -9.05 58.17 30.58
N ARG A 394 -8.75 57.46 29.49
CA ARG A 394 -9.28 56.12 29.19
C ARG A 394 -8.46 54.98 29.78
N ASP A 395 -7.44 55.29 30.58
CA ASP A 395 -6.49 54.31 31.15
C ASP A 395 -5.86 53.42 30.07
N VAL A 396 -5.45 54.04 28.96
CA VAL A 396 -4.77 53.38 27.85
C VAL A 396 -3.29 53.75 27.90
N PRO A 397 -2.40 52.85 28.35
CA PRO A 397 -0.99 53.16 28.47
C PRO A 397 -0.34 53.15 27.08
N PHE A 398 -0.32 54.30 26.41
CA PHE A 398 0.30 54.42 25.09
C PHE A 398 1.20 55.64 24.98
N ARG A 399 2.27 55.49 24.19
CA ARG A 399 3.17 56.56 23.82
C ARG A 399 3.29 56.59 22.30
N TYR A 400 2.78 57.67 21.71
CA TYR A 400 3.00 57.94 20.29
C TYR A 400 4.48 58.26 20.05
N ASN A 401 5.04 57.68 18.99
CA ASN A 401 6.44 57.88 18.59
C ASN A 401 6.60 58.99 17.55
#